data_AF-A0A949P261-F1
#
_entry.id   AF-A0A949P261-F1
#
_cell.length_a   1.000
_cell.length_b   1.000
_cell.length_c   1.000
_cell.angle_alpha   90.00
_cell.angle_beta   90.00
_cell.angle_gamma   90.00
#
_symmetry.space_group_name_H-M   'P 1'
#
loop_
_entity.id
_entity.type
_entity.pdbx_description
1 polymer ?
#
loop_
_entity_poly.entity_id
_entity_poly.type
_entity_poly.pdbx_seq_one_letter_code
_entity_poly.pdbx_strand_id
1 'polypeptide(L)'
;MLKQRIITALILIPLVLGCIFFSSPEDFSHALMGVMLLAAWEWGNIIGLETTPSRLLYVFICFCIIQLFSVVNLPWVYGLVVLAWCVFISWVLVYPSSTDRWARGTAFQAAMGFIVIVPTWGALCLIQAMDNGPWW
;
A
#
# COMPACT_ATOMS: atom_id res chain seq x y z
N MET A 1 -13.45 -23.17 8.17
CA MET A 1 -12.60 -22.00 8.43
C MET A 1 -11.11 -22.29 8.36
N LEU A 2 -10.53 -23.22 9.16
CA LEU A 2 -9.08 -23.48 9.12
C LEU A 2 -8.59 -24.03 7.76
N LYS A 3 -9.29 -25.01 7.18
CA LYS A 3 -8.94 -25.61 5.88
C LYS A 3 -8.82 -24.56 4.76
N GLN A 4 -9.79 -23.63 4.67
CA GLN A 4 -9.79 -22.57 3.66
C GLN A 4 -8.58 -21.63 3.82
N ARG A 5 -8.29 -21.20 5.06
CA ARG A 5 -7.13 -20.33 5.35
C ARG A 5 -5.80 -21.01 4.98
N ILE A 6 -5.67 -22.30 5.26
CA ILE A 6 -4.47 -23.09 4.90
C ILE A 6 -4.33 -23.18 3.37
N ILE A 7 -5.42 -23.49 2.65
CA ILE A 7 -5.39 -23.60 1.18
C ILE A 7 -5.04 -22.25 0.55
N THR A 8 -5.63 -21.14 1.01
CA THR A 8 -5.31 -19.81 0.48
C THR A 8 -3.85 -19.44 0.74
N ALA A 9 -3.31 -19.73 1.93
CA ALA A 9 -1.91 -19.47 2.23
C ALA A 9 -0.97 -20.33 1.37
N LEU A 10 -1.29 -21.61 1.18
CA LEU A 10 -0.51 -22.53 0.33
C LEU A 10 -0.48 -22.12 -1.13
N ILE A 11 -1.48 -21.40 -1.63
CA ILE A 11 -1.51 -20.88 -3.00
C ILE A 11 -0.78 -19.53 -3.07
N LEU A 12 -1.06 -18.62 -2.14
CA LEU A 12 -0.51 -17.27 -2.16
C LEU A 12 1.00 -17.24 -1.88
N ILE A 13 1.51 -18.08 -0.98
CA ILE A 13 2.94 -18.10 -0.62
C ILE A 13 3.79 -18.42 -1.86
N PRO A 14 3.61 -19.55 -2.58
CA PRO A 14 4.38 -19.84 -3.78
C PRO A 14 4.18 -18.80 -4.89
N LEU A 15 2.99 -18.21 -5.01
CA LEU A 15 2.72 -17.17 -5.99
C LEU A 15 3.54 -15.90 -5.70
N VAL A 16 3.53 -15.42 -4.46
CA VAL A 16 4.28 -14.23 -4.05
C VAL A 16 5.79 -14.49 -4.13
N LEU A 17 6.28 -15.64 -3.67
CA LEU A 17 7.69 -16.01 -3.83
C LEU A 17 8.07 -16.13 -5.32
N GLY A 18 7.17 -16.68 -6.14
CA GLY A 18 7.26 -16.70 -7.59
C GLY A 18 7.54 -15.32 -8.16
N CYS A 19 6.71 -14.34 -7.78
CA CYS A 19 6.86 -12.95 -8.19
C CYS A 19 8.15 -12.30 -7.66
N ILE A 20 8.59 -12.62 -6.44
CA ILE A 20 9.79 -12.00 -5.86
C ILE A 20 11.07 -12.52 -6.54
N PHE A 21 11.19 -13.84 -6.71
CA PHE A 21 12.45 -14.48 -7.13
C PHE A 21 12.60 -14.67 -8.63
N PHE A 22 11.50 -14.86 -9.36
CA PHE A 22 11.54 -15.25 -10.77
C PHE A 22 11.04 -14.18 -11.74
N SER A 23 10.47 -13.09 -11.22
CA SER A 23 9.94 -12.01 -12.05
C SER A 23 11.03 -11.00 -12.40
N SER A 24 10.93 -10.40 -13.58
CA SER A 24 11.70 -9.18 -13.86
C SER A 24 11.25 -8.04 -12.92
N PRO A 25 12.09 -7.03 -12.66
CA PRO A 25 11.70 -5.88 -11.84
C PRO A 25 10.46 -5.15 -12.37
N GLU A 26 10.30 -5.08 -13.69
CA GLU A 26 9.15 -4.47 -14.34
C GLU A 26 7.88 -5.29 -14.12
N ASP A 27 7.93 -6.60 -14.33
CA ASP A 27 6.79 -7.49 -14.13
C ASP A 27 6.35 -7.53 -12.65
N PHE A 28 7.32 -7.52 -11.72
CA PHE A 28 7.03 -7.45 -10.29
C PHE A 28 6.32 -6.15 -9.92
N SER A 29 6.80 -5.03 -10.46
CA SER A 29 6.22 -3.71 -10.25
C SER A 29 4.76 -3.63 -10.71
N HIS A 30 4.44 -4.22 -11.87
CA HIS A 30 3.07 -4.33 -12.37
C HIS A 30 2.19 -5.28 -11.53
N ALA A 31 2.73 -6.44 -11.12
CA ALA A 31 2.01 -7.35 -10.25
C ALA A 31 1.68 -6.71 -8.89
N LEU A 32 2.67 -6.02 -8.30
CA LEU A 32 2.52 -5.31 -7.03
C LEU A 32 1.55 -4.13 -7.14
N MET A 33 1.54 -3.42 -8.28
CA MET A 33 0.54 -2.38 -8.54
C MET A 33 -0.88 -2.94 -8.39
N GLY A 34 -1.16 -4.11 -8.98
CA GLY A 34 -2.46 -4.77 -8.83
C GLY A 34 -2.85 -5.02 -7.37
N VAL A 35 -1.90 -5.51 -6.56
CA VAL A 35 -2.11 -5.71 -5.11
C VAL A 35 -2.37 -4.39 -4.38
N MET A 36 -1.64 -3.33 -4.73
CA MET A 36 -1.80 -2.00 -4.11
C MET A 36 -3.13 -1.34 -4.48
N LEU A 37 -3.64 -1.56 -5.69
CA LEU A 37 -4.98 -1.10 -6.08
C LEU A 37 -6.10 -1.86 -5.35
N LEU A 38 -5.90 -3.16 -5.08
CA LEU A 38 -6.80 -3.91 -4.18
C LEU A 38 -6.74 -3.37 -2.75
N ALA A 39 -5.55 -3.03 -2.26
CA ALA A 39 -5.41 -2.38 -0.96
C ALA A 39 -6.11 -1.00 -0.92
N ALA A 40 -6.04 -0.21 -2.00
CA ALA A 40 -6.78 1.04 -2.12
C ALA A 40 -8.29 0.82 -2.12
N TRP A 41 -8.78 -0.22 -2.80
CA TRP A 41 -10.20 -0.57 -2.77
C TRP A 41 -10.70 -0.88 -1.35
N GLU A 42 -9.97 -1.72 -0.62
CA GLU A 42 -10.27 -2.08 0.77
C GLU A 42 -10.16 -0.87 1.70
N TRP A 43 -9.16 -0.01 1.49
CA TRP A 43 -9.03 1.23 2.26
C TRP A 43 -10.23 2.15 2.05
N GLY A 44 -10.72 2.28 0.81
CA GLY A 44 -11.95 3.02 0.51
C GLY A 44 -13.16 2.50 1.29
N ASN A 45 -13.28 1.19 1.45
CA ASN A 45 -14.33 0.57 2.27
C ASN A 45 -14.18 0.91 3.76
N ILE A 46 -12.95 0.88 4.30
CA ILE A 46 -12.65 1.19 5.71
C ILE A 46 -13.01 2.63 6.08
N ILE A 47 -12.78 3.59 5.17
CA ILE A 47 -13.03 5.01 5.42
C ILE A 47 -14.47 5.46 5.10
N GLY A 48 -15.36 4.50 4.82
CA GLY A 48 -16.78 4.77 4.60
C GLY A 48 -17.12 5.31 3.20
N LEU A 49 -16.31 5.03 2.16
CA LEU A 49 -16.76 5.25 0.78
C LEU A 49 -17.82 4.19 0.44
N GLU A 50 -19.09 4.52 0.57
CA GLU A 50 -20.18 3.53 0.47
C GLU A 50 -20.51 3.13 -0.97
N THR A 51 -20.31 4.04 -1.93
CA THR A 51 -20.72 3.80 -3.32
C THR A 51 -19.58 3.25 -4.17
N THR A 52 -19.87 2.28 -5.03
CA THR A 52 -18.91 1.73 -5.99
C THR A 52 -18.19 2.80 -6.82
N PRO A 53 -18.85 3.83 -7.38
CA PRO A 53 -18.17 4.90 -8.10
C PRO A 53 -17.15 5.67 -7.25
N SER A 54 -17.47 5.95 -5.99
CA SER A 54 -16.54 6.65 -5.09
C SER A 54 -15.28 5.84 -4.78
N ARG A 55 -15.42 4.51 -4.62
CA ARG A 55 -14.29 3.59 -4.44
C ARG A 55 -13.44 3.48 -5.70
N LEU A 56 -14.07 3.33 -6.87
CA LEU A 56 -13.37 3.30 -8.15
C LEU A 56 -12.61 4.61 -8.38
N LEU A 57 -13.18 5.76 -8.04
CA LEU A 57 -12.50 7.03 -8.11
C LEU A 57 -11.27 7.07 -7.19
N TYR A 58 -11.39 6.60 -5.95
CA TYR A 58 -10.27 6.52 -5.01
C TYR A 58 -9.14 5.61 -5.53
N VAL A 59 -9.48 4.43 -6.06
CA VAL A 59 -8.52 3.50 -6.68
C VAL A 59 -7.86 4.13 -7.91
N PHE A 60 -8.63 4.81 -8.77
CA PHE A 60 -8.11 5.49 -9.95
C PHE A 60 -7.15 6.62 -9.59
N ILE A 61 -7.48 7.44 -8.59
CA ILE A 61 -6.58 8.47 -8.07
C ILE A 61 -5.32 7.83 -7.51
N CYS A 62 -5.43 6.74 -6.74
CA CYS A 62 -4.28 6.00 -6.24
C CYS A 62 -3.37 5.53 -7.38
N PHE A 63 -3.94 4.95 -8.44
CA PHE A 63 -3.22 4.53 -9.63
C PHE A 63 -2.46 5.70 -10.27
N CYS A 64 -3.12 6.83 -10.50
CA CYS A 64 -2.48 8.02 -11.07
C CYS A 64 -1.32 8.53 -10.20
N ILE A 65 -1.48 8.52 -8.87
CA ILE A 65 -0.43 8.94 -7.95
C ILE A 65 0.77 7.99 -8.02
N ILE A 66 0.55 6.67 -8.07
CA ILE A 66 1.65 5.70 -8.20
C ILE A 66 2.38 5.89 -9.53
N GLN A 67 1.66 6.09 -10.64
CA GLN A 67 2.26 6.37 -11.95
C GLN A 67 3.06 7.68 -11.97
N LEU A 68 2.55 8.72 -11.30
CA LEU A 68 3.31 9.95 -11.15
C LEU A 68 4.56 9.72 -10.29
N PHE A 69 4.42 9.00 -9.18
CA PHE A 69 5.50 8.69 -8.26
C PHE A 69 6.64 7.90 -8.92
N SER A 70 6.31 6.95 -9.81
CA SER A 70 7.30 6.17 -10.55
C SER A 70 8.13 7.01 -11.53
N VAL A 71 7.54 8.05 -12.13
CA VAL A 71 8.21 8.93 -13.09
C VAL A 71 9.04 10.02 -12.42
N VAL A 72 8.53 10.65 -11.36
CA VAL A 72 9.20 11.83 -10.76
C VAL A 72 10.45 11.44 -9.97
N ASN A 73 10.52 10.21 -9.44
CA ASN A 73 11.67 9.66 -8.69
C ASN A 73 12.22 10.64 -7.63
N LEU A 74 11.55 10.69 -6.47
CA LEU A 74 11.90 11.58 -5.34
C LEU A 74 12.37 10.77 -4.12
N PRO A 75 13.67 10.39 -4.03
CA PRO A 75 14.17 9.55 -2.95
C PRO A 75 13.93 10.10 -1.53
N TRP A 76 13.93 11.43 -1.37
CA TRP A 76 13.70 12.07 -0.07
C TRP A 76 12.28 11.85 0.48
N VAL A 77 11.31 11.48 -0.38
CA VAL A 77 9.93 11.18 0.06
C VAL A 77 9.90 10.00 1.03
N TYR A 78 10.75 8.99 0.85
CA TYR A 78 10.83 7.87 1.79
C TYR A 78 11.20 8.33 3.21
N GLY A 79 12.04 9.37 3.35
CA GLY A 79 12.35 9.98 4.65
C GLY A 79 11.14 10.66 5.29
N LEU A 80 10.31 11.34 4.50
CA LEU A 80 9.04 11.92 5.01
C LEU A 80 8.03 10.85 5.42
N VAL A 81 7.99 9.73 4.70
CA VAL A 81 7.09 8.61 5.02
C VAL A 81 7.46 7.99 6.35
N VAL A 82 8.75 7.88 6.68
CA VAL A 82 9.20 7.47 8.03
C VAL A 82 8.67 8.42 9.11
N LEU A 83 8.73 9.74 8.88
CA LEU A 83 8.16 10.71 9.83
C LEU A 83 6.63 10.55 9.97
N ALA A 84 5.93 10.30 8.86
CA ALA A 84 4.49 10.01 8.89
C ALA A 84 4.17 8.75 9.71
N TRP A 85 4.96 7.70 9.58
CA TRP A 85 4.83 6.48 10.41
C TRP A 85 5.05 6.75 11.90
N CYS A 86 6.02 7.59 12.27
CA CYS A 86 6.20 8.00 13.66
C CYS A 86 4.93 8.70 14.22
N VAL A 87 4.29 9.54 13.40
CA VAL A 87 3.01 10.18 13.77
C VAL A 87 1.91 9.13 13.91
N PHE A 88 1.76 8.20 12.97
CA PHE A 88 0.74 7.15 13.04
C PHE A 88 0.92 6.25 14.26
N ILE A 89 2.15 5.85 14.57
CA ILE A 89 2.47 5.08 15.79
C ILE A 89 2.09 5.88 17.03
N SER A 90 2.41 7.18 17.09
CA SER A 90 2.01 8.03 18.23
C SER A 90 0.50 8.05 18.43
N TRP A 91 -0.30 8.01 17.36
CA TRP A 91 -1.76 7.95 17.48
C TRP A 91 -2.25 6.60 17.98
N VAL A 92 -1.64 5.50 17.55
CA VAL A 92 -1.97 4.15 18.03
C VAL A 92 -1.66 4.01 19.52
N LEU A 93 -0.52 4.52 19.99
CA LEU A 93 -0.09 4.42 21.39
C LEU A 93 -1.00 5.18 22.37
N VAL A 94 -1.67 6.25 21.92
CA VAL A 94 -2.57 7.07 22.75
C VAL A 94 -4.06 6.82 22.41
N TYR A 95 -4.34 5.73 21.70
CA TYR A 95 -5.70 5.28 21.45
C TYR A 95 -6.40 4.92 22.79
N PRO A 96 -7.67 5.29 23.01
CA PRO A 96 -8.63 5.90 22.07
C PRO A 96 -8.64 7.43 22.02
N SER A 97 -7.88 8.14 22.86
CA SER A 97 -7.92 9.62 22.96
C SER A 97 -7.47 10.35 21.69
N SER A 98 -6.74 9.65 20.80
CA SER A 98 -6.28 10.15 19.51
C SER A 98 -7.31 10.06 18.39
N THR A 99 -8.50 9.47 18.63
CA THR A 99 -9.52 9.23 17.60
C THR A 99 -9.88 10.50 16.84
N ASP A 100 -10.09 11.60 17.56
CA ASP A 100 -10.41 12.90 16.97
C ASP A 100 -9.29 13.47 16.10
N ARG A 101 -8.07 12.90 16.11
CA ARG A 101 -6.94 13.36 15.28
C ARG A 101 -6.94 12.70 13.90
N TRP A 102 -7.28 11.43 13.82
CA TRP A 102 -7.24 10.67 12.56
C TRP A 102 -8.62 10.40 11.95
N ALA A 103 -9.69 10.37 12.75
CA ALA A 103 -11.06 10.17 12.28
C ALA A 103 -11.80 11.49 11.96
N ARG A 104 -11.06 12.56 11.58
CA ARG A 104 -11.60 13.91 11.33
C ARG A 104 -12.50 14.03 10.09
N GLY A 105 -12.50 13.01 9.24
CA GLY A 105 -13.32 12.94 8.03
C GLY A 105 -12.69 12.08 6.95
N THR A 106 -13.53 11.63 6.02
CA THR A 106 -13.16 10.69 4.95
C THR A 106 -12.01 11.20 4.08
N ALA A 107 -11.96 12.50 3.78
CA ALA A 107 -10.88 13.08 2.97
C ALA A 107 -9.50 12.98 3.64
N PHE A 108 -9.43 13.19 4.96
CA PHE A 108 -8.19 13.06 5.72
C PHE A 108 -7.73 11.60 5.78
N GLN A 109 -8.67 10.68 6.01
CA GLN A 109 -8.39 9.24 6.04
C GLN A 109 -8.01 8.70 4.65
N ALA A 110 -8.57 9.26 3.57
CA ALA A 110 -8.16 8.98 2.20
C ALA A 110 -6.70 9.42 1.95
N ALA A 111 -6.33 10.63 2.39
CA ALA A 111 -4.95 11.11 2.28
C ALA A 111 -3.96 10.22 3.06
N MET A 112 -4.33 9.77 4.26
CA MET A 112 -3.54 8.80 5.02
C MET A 112 -3.35 7.49 4.24
N GLY A 113 -4.39 7.01 3.56
CA GLY A 113 -4.30 5.82 2.72
C GLY A 113 -3.29 5.96 1.60
N PHE A 114 -3.25 7.11 0.91
CA PHE A 114 -2.22 7.37 -0.11
C PHE A 114 -0.81 7.41 0.47
N ILE A 115 -0.63 8.01 1.66
CA ILE A 115 0.65 8.05 2.37
C ILE A 115 1.14 6.65 2.75
N VAL A 116 0.23 5.70 2.97
CA VAL A 116 0.60 4.31 3.27
C VAL A 116 0.86 3.53 1.97
N ILE A 117 -0.09 3.55 1.04
CA ILE A 117 -0.12 2.64 -0.12
C ILE A 117 0.95 3.00 -1.15
N VAL A 118 1.03 4.28 -1.56
CA VAL A 118 1.89 4.72 -2.66
C VAL A 118 3.38 4.46 -2.36
N PRO A 119 3.94 4.91 -1.23
CA PRO A 119 5.36 4.68 -0.96
C PRO A 119 5.65 3.21 -0.61
N THR A 120 4.66 2.43 -0.17
CA THR A 120 4.85 0.98 0.01
C THR A 120 5.15 0.30 -1.32
N TRP A 121 4.39 0.62 -2.37
CA TRP A 121 4.69 0.14 -3.73
C TRP A 121 6.11 0.53 -4.15
N GLY A 122 6.44 1.82 -4.04
CA GLY A 122 7.72 2.35 -4.50
C GLY A 122 8.91 1.77 -3.74
N ALA A 123 8.79 1.64 -2.41
CA ALA A 123 9.84 1.06 -1.59
C ALA A 123 10.06 -0.41 -1.94
N LEU A 124 9.00 -1.21 -2.06
CA LEU A 124 9.15 -2.63 -2.41
C LEU A 124 9.75 -2.82 -3.81
N CYS A 125 9.33 -2.05 -4.80
CA CYS A 125 9.95 -2.06 -6.13
C CYS A 125 11.43 -1.63 -6.08
N LEU A 126 11.75 -0.59 -5.29
CA LEU A 126 13.13 -0.11 -5.14
C LEU A 126 14.02 -1.19 -4.56
N ILE A 127 13.60 -1.83 -3.46
CA ILE A 127 14.41 -2.85 -2.82
C ILE A 127 14.55 -4.04 -3.79
N GLN A 128 13.46 -4.49 -4.42
CA GLN A 128 13.46 -5.63 -5.35
C GLN A 128 14.36 -5.42 -6.58
N ALA A 129 14.53 -4.17 -7.02
CA ALA A 129 15.41 -3.80 -8.13
C ALA A 129 16.91 -3.71 -7.75
N MET A 130 17.27 -3.80 -6.46
CA MET A 130 18.67 -3.82 -6.03
C MET A 130 19.36 -5.14 -6.42
N ASP A 131 20.70 -5.14 -6.55
CA ASP A 131 21.48 -6.31 -7.00
C ASP A 131 21.21 -7.58 -6.16
N ASN A 132 21.14 -7.42 -4.84
CA ASN A 132 20.82 -8.51 -3.90
C ASN A 132 19.35 -8.52 -3.50
N GLY A 133 18.51 -7.89 -4.33
CA GLY A 133 17.12 -7.62 -4.03
C GLY A 133 16.37 -8.87 -3.59
N PRO A 134 16.11 -9.81 -4.50
CA PRO A 134 15.38 -11.02 -4.14
C PRO A 134 15.94 -11.83 -2.94
N TRP A 135 17.19 -11.59 -2.52
CA TRP A 135 17.94 -12.36 -1.53
C TRP A 135 18.11 -11.71 -0.15
N TRP A 136 17.53 -10.52 0.12
CA TRP A 136 17.59 -9.90 1.46
C TRP A 136 16.65 -10.55 2.49
#